data_AF-A0A842PJA6-F1
#
_entry.id   AF-A0A842PJA6-F1
#
_cell.length_a   1.000
_cell.length_b   1.000
_cell.length_c   1.000
_cell.angle_alpha   90.00
_cell.angle_beta   90.00
_cell.angle_gamma   90.00
#
_symmetry.space_group_name_H-M   'P 1'
#
loop_
_entity.id
_entity.type
_entity.pdbx_description
1 polymer ?
#
loop_
_entity_poly.entity_id
_entity_poly.type
_entity_poly.pdbx_seq_one_letter_code
_entity_poly.pdbx_strand_id
1 'polypeptide(L)'
;MVNWNKLEIVWDAWNKKHVLKHGVKKKEVENALKGEIYVKRSGEVYGVIGESSGRILFIVLAERDGNKVYPITARDADEKMKKLYKKRVKI
;
A
#
# COMPACT_ATOMS: atom_id res chain seq x y z
N MET A 1 -1.39 5.79 15.24
CA MET A 1 -1.44 6.45 13.92
C MET A 1 -0.07 6.32 13.31
N VAL A 2 0.03 5.65 12.18
CA VAL A 2 1.30 5.30 11.54
C VAL A 2 2.03 6.55 11.05
N ASN A 3 3.31 6.68 11.40
CA ASN A 3 4.20 7.64 10.74
C ASN A 3 4.76 7.01 9.46
N TRP A 4 4.22 7.43 8.31
CA TRP A 4 4.58 6.88 6.99
C TRP A 4 6.06 7.05 6.63
N ASN A 5 6.74 8.07 7.17
CA ASN A 5 8.19 8.28 6.96
C ASN A 5 9.06 7.31 7.78
N LYS A 6 8.48 6.62 8.77
CA LYS A 6 9.17 5.65 9.64
C LYS A 6 8.50 4.28 9.61
N LEU A 7 7.80 3.99 8.51
CA LEU A 7 7.04 2.76 8.31
C LEU A 7 7.93 1.53 8.36
N GLU A 8 7.48 0.50 9.07
CA GLU A 8 8.04 -0.84 9.01
C GLU A 8 6.99 -1.81 8.46
N ILE A 9 7.31 -2.53 7.38
CA ILE A 9 6.37 -3.46 6.75
C ILE A 9 6.67 -4.88 7.22
N VAL A 10 5.70 -5.46 7.91
CA VAL A 10 5.80 -6.82 8.46
C VAL A 10 5.36 -7.83 7.41
N TRP A 11 6.31 -8.60 6.90
CA TRP A 11 6.08 -9.65 5.90
C TRP A 11 6.23 -11.04 6.50
N ASP A 12 5.24 -11.90 6.29
CA ASP A 12 5.27 -13.33 6.61
C ASP A 12 5.08 -14.17 5.34
N ALA A 13 4.96 -15.49 5.49
CA ALA A 13 4.74 -16.37 4.34
C ALA A 13 3.35 -16.19 3.71
N TRP A 14 2.34 -15.87 4.51
CA TRP A 14 0.95 -15.75 4.06
C TRP A 14 0.76 -14.51 3.20
N ASN A 15 1.17 -13.34 3.70
CA ASN A 15 0.96 -12.09 2.97
C ASN A 15 1.84 -11.98 1.73
N LYS A 16 3.07 -12.51 1.75
CA LYS A 16 3.91 -12.63 0.55
C LYS A 16 3.20 -13.45 -0.53
N LYS A 17 2.64 -14.61 -0.17
CA LYS A 17 1.91 -15.47 -1.10
C LYS A 17 0.61 -14.84 -1.58
N HIS A 18 -0.15 -14.19 -0.69
CA HIS A 18 -1.41 -13.54 -1.03
C HIS A 18 -1.19 -12.37 -2.00
N VAL A 19 -0.24 -11.48 -1.73
CA VAL A 19 0.13 -10.37 -2.60
C VAL A 19 0.63 -10.87 -3.96
N LEU A 20 1.46 -11.92 -3.98
CA LEU A 20 1.98 -12.49 -5.22
C LEU A 20 0.87 -13.07 -6.12
N LYS A 21 -0.23 -13.60 -5.55
CA LYS A 21 -1.39 -14.06 -6.34
C LYS A 21 -2.05 -12.96 -7.16
N HIS A 22 -1.87 -11.69 -6.78
CA HIS A 22 -2.33 -10.53 -7.54
C HIS A 22 -1.31 -10.02 -8.56
N GLY A 23 -0.20 -10.75 -8.79
CA GLY A 23 0.86 -10.31 -9.71
C GLY A 23 1.64 -9.10 -9.19
N VAL A 24 1.61 -8.86 -7.89
CA VAL A 24 2.34 -7.79 -7.22
C VAL A 24 3.48 -8.40 -6.41
N LYS A 25 4.68 -7.83 -6.53
CA LYS A 25 5.86 -8.25 -5.76
C LYS A 25 5.96 -7.45 -4.47
N LYS A 26 6.54 -8.07 -3.43
CA LYS A 26 6.91 -7.39 -2.17
C LYS A 26 7.58 -6.04 -2.43
N LYS A 27 8.53 -6.00 -3.37
CA LYS A 27 9.30 -4.79 -3.69
C LYS A 27 8.44 -3.67 -4.28
N GLU A 28 7.40 -4.00 -5.04
CA GLU A 28 6.49 -2.99 -5.61
C GLU A 28 5.64 -2.34 -4.51
N VAL A 29 5.17 -3.13 -3.54
CA VAL A 29 4.47 -2.62 -2.36
C VAL A 29 5.39 -1.69 -1.55
N GLU A 30 6.62 -2.11 -1.29
CA GLU A 30 7.59 -1.28 -0.55
C GLU A 30 7.90 0.04 -1.26
N ASN A 31 8.08 -0.01 -2.59
CA ASN A 31 8.36 1.18 -3.38
C ASN A 31 7.14 2.13 -3.41
N ALA A 32 5.93 1.58 -3.58
CA ALA A 32 4.69 2.36 -3.57
C ALA A 32 4.45 3.07 -2.25
N LEU A 33 4.81 2.46 -1.11
CA LEU A 33 4.65 3.07 0.21
C LEU A 33 5.74 4.08 0.56
N LYS A 34 6.86 4.11 -0.19
CA LYS A 34 7.94 5.10 -0.03
C LYS A 34 7.75 6.35 -0.88
N GLY A 35 6.99 6.23 -1.97
CA GLY A 35 6.65 7.36 -2.83
C GLY A 35 5.55 8.23 -2.22
N GLU A 36 4.98 9.09 -3.06
CA GLU A 36 3.76 9.79 -2.67
C GLU A 36 2.59 8.82 -2.56
N ILE A 37 1.77 8.99 -1.54
CA ILE A 37 0.67 8.10 -1.24
C ILE A 37 -0.62 8.85 -0.96
N TYR A 38 -1.73 8.26 -1.40
CA TYR A 38 -3.05 8.60 -0.90
C TYR A 38 -3.46 7.57 0.15
N VAL A 39 -3.82 8.04 1.35
CA VAL A 39 -4.19 7.17 2.48
C VAL A 39 -5.62 7.47 2.91
N LYS A 40 -6.42 6.41 3.08
CA LYS A 40 -7.73 6.46 3.73
C LYS A 40 -7.77 5.44 4.86
N ARG A 41 -8.04 5.90 6.08
CA ARG A 41 -8.16 5.06 7.27
C ARG A 41 -9.61 4.60 7.49
N SER A 42 -9.78 3.36 7.94
CA SER A 42 -11.04 2.80 8.42
C SER A 42 -10.74 1.88 9.61
N GLY A 43 -10.97 2.36 10.83
CA GLY A 43 -10.57 1.67 12.05
C GLY A 43 -9.05 1.47 12.14
N GLU A 44 -8.63 0.21 12.27
CA GLU A 44 -7.21 -0.21 12.31
C GLU A 44 -6.66 -0.57 10.91
N VAL A 45 -7.43 -0.33 9.85
CA VAL A 45 -7.04 -0.65 8.48
C VAL A 45 -6.84 0.63 7.67
N TYR A 46 -5.82 0.62 6.83
CA TYR A 46 -5.51 1.67 5.87
C TYR A 46 -5.68 1.14 4.45
N GLY A 47 -6.51 1.82 3.66
CA GLY A 47 -6.47 1.73 2.21
C GLY A 47 -5.46 2.76 1.69
N VAL A 48 -4.42 2.29 1.01
CA VAL A 48 -3.35 3.12 0.46
C VAL A 48 -3.33 2.96 -1.05
N ILE A 49 -3.20 4.07 -1.76
CA ILE A 49 -2.90 4.09 -3.19
C ILE A 49 -1.53 4.71 -3.36
N GLY A 50 -0.63 4.00 -4.05
CA GLY A 50 0.74 4.44 -4.30
C GLY A 50 1.23 3.95 -5.66
N GLU A 51 2.34 4.50 -6.12
CA GLU A 51 2.90 4.20 -7.44
C GLU A 51 4.22 3.42 -7.33
N SER A 52 4.39 2.41 -8.19
CA SER A 52 5.63 1.66 -8.32
C SER A 52 5.96 1.37 -9.78
N SER A 53 7.03 1.99 -10.30
CA SER A 53 7.55 1.76 -11.65
C SER A 53 6.49 1.88 -12.78
N GLY A 54 5.66 2.91 -12.71
CA GLY A 54 4.53 3.20 -13.59
C GLY A 54 3.22 2.55 -13.18
N ARG A 55 3.21 1.59 -12.24
CA ARG A 55 1.99 0.90 -11.78
C ARG A 55 1.41 1.58 -10.56
N ILE A 56 0.13 1.96 -10.63
CA ILE A 56 -0.59 2.44 -9.46
C ILE A 56 -1.21 1.24 -8.76
N LEU A 57 -0.83 1.02 -7.51
CA LEU A 57 -1.28 -0.09 -6.69
C LEU A 57 -2.30 0.40 -5.64
N PHE A 58 -3.28 -0.44 -5.37
CA PHE A 58 -4.11 -0.34 -4.18
C PHE A 58 -3.65 -1.37 -3.15
N ILE A 59 -3.30 -0.90 -1.96
CA ILE A 59 -2.69 -1.68 -0.89
C ILE A 59 -3.58 -1.53 0.35
N VAL A 60 -3.91 -2.66 0.98
CA VAL A 60 -4.63 -2.68 2.26
C VAL A 60 -3.66 -3.10 3.35
N LEU A 61 -3.51 -2.24 4.35
CA LEU A 61 -2.59 -2.43 5.47
C LEU A 61 -3.37 -2.48 6.79
N ALA A 62 -3.08 -3.44 7.65
CA ALA A 62 -3.49 -3.37 9.05
C ALA A 62 -2.42 -2.65 9.87
N GLU A 63 -2.84 -1.75 10.76
CA GLU A 63 -2.00 -1.20 11.83
C GLU A 63 -1.57 -2.37 12.74
N ARG A 64 -0.28 -2.38 13.07
CA ARG A 64 0.30 -3.17 14.15
C ARG A 64 0.96 -2.19 15.13
N ASP A 65 1.77 -2.69 16.04
CA ASP A 65 2.38 -1.85 17.06
C ASP A 65 3.27 -0.73 16.48
N GLY A 66 3.01 0.50 16.88
CA GLY A 66 3.78 1.69 16.51
C GLY A 66 3.69 2.03 15.02
N ASN A 67 4.81 1.94 14.30
CA ASN A 67 4.88 2.21 12.85
C ASN A 67 4.87 0.93 12.02
N LYS A 68 4.56 -0.22 12.62
CA LYS A 68 4.47 -1.49 11.92
C LYS A 68 3.14 -1.60 11.19
N VAL A 69 3.20 -1.99 9.93
CA VAL A 69 2.02 -2.31 9.15
C VAL A 69 2.12 -3.71 8.57
N TYR A 70 0.97 -4.38 8.50
CA TYR A 70 0.84 -5.70 7.91
C TYR A 70 0.08 -5.59 6.58
N PRO A 71 0.70 -5.90 5.43
CA PRO A 71 0.00 -5.98 4.16
C PRO A 71 -1.03 -7.11 4.19
N ILE A 72 -2.31 -6.75 4.17
CA ILE A 72 -3.40 -7.72 4.02
C ILE A 72 -3.51 -8.13 2.55
N THR A 73 -3.53 -7.16 1.65
CA THR A 73 -3.56 -7.38 0.20
C THR A 73 -2.92 -6.21 -0.56
N ALA A 74 -2.49 -6.48 -1.79
CA ALA A 74 -2.05 -5.48 -2.74
C ALA A 74 -2.39 -5.96 -4.14
N ARG A 75 -2.94 -5.06 -4.96
CA ARG A 75 -3.33 -5.32 -6.35
C ARG A 75 -3.15 -4.07 -7.20
N ASP A 76 -3.23 -4.20 -8.51
CA ASP A 76 -3.39 -3.03 -9.37
C ASP A 76 -4.65 -2.23 -8.96
N ALA A 77 -4.49 -0.91 -8.89
CA ALA A 77 -5.61 0.00 -8.65
C ALA A 77 -6.58 -0.05 -9.83
N ASP A 78 -7.88 0.07 -9.56
CA ASP A 78 -8.86 0.25 -10.62
C ASP A 78 -8.81 1.69 -11.19
N GLU A 79 -9.47 1.93 -12.32
CA GLU A 79 -9.46 3.24 -12.98
C GLU A 79 -9.97 4.38 -12.09
N LYS A 80 -10.93 4.11 -11.19
CA LYS A 80 -11.43 5.13 -10.26
C LYS A 80 -10.36 5.49 -9.24
N MET A 81 -9.67 4.49 -8.69
CA MET A 81 -8.55 4.68 -7.77
C MET A 81 -7.35 5.39 -8.44
N LYS A 82 -7.01 5.02 -9.68
CA LYS A 82 -5.94 5.69 -10.45
C LYS A 82 -6.24 7.18 -10.66
N LYS A 83 -7.48 7.52 -11.06
CA LYS A 83 -7.91 8.92 -11.20
C LYS A 83 -7.87 9.67 -9.86
N LEU A 84 -8.30 9.01 -8.78
CA LEU A 84 -8.25 9.60 -7.45
C LEU A 84 -6.81 9.90 -7.02
N TYR A 85 -5.89 8.95 -7.20
CA TYR A 85 -4.47 9.13 -6.91
C TYR A 85 -3.89 10.32 -7.65
N LYS A 86 -4.03 10.36 -8.98
CA LYS A 86 -3.53 11.46 -9.83
C LYS A 86 -4.11 12.84 -9.47
N LYS A 87 -5.32 12.89 -8.89
CA LYS A 87 -5.94 14.15 -8.45
C LYS A 87 -5.45 14.60 -7.07
N ARG A 88 -5.09 13.65 -6.20
CA ARG A 88 -4.79 13.90 -4.78
C ARG A 88 -3.29 13.99 -4.50
N VAL A 89 -2.50 13.29 -5.30
CA VAL A 89 -1.05 13.29 -5.28
C VAL A 89 -0.59 14.20 -6.41
N LYS A 90 0.14 15.26 -6.07
CA LYS A 90 0.66 16.21 -7.06
C LYS A 90 1.92 15.60 -7.66
N ILE A 91 1.77 14.90 -8.79
CA ILE A 91 2.90 14.49 -9.63
C ILE A 91 3.60 15.74 -10.18
#